data_AF-A0AAE9AD43-F1
#
_entry.id   AF-A0AAE9AD43-F1
#
_cell.length_a   1.000
_cell.length_b   1.000
_cell.length_c   1.000
_cell.angle_alpha   90.00
_cell.angle_beta   90.00
_cell.angle_gamma   90.00
#
_symmetry.space_group_name_H-M   'P 1'
#
loop_
_entity.id
_entity.type
_entity.pdbx_description
1 polymer ?
#
loop_
_entity_poly.entity_id
_entity_poly.type
_entity_poly.pdbx_seq_one_letter_code
_entity_poly.pdbx_strand_id
1 'polypeptide(L)'
;MWVHFNIYYTEGTWKLNYEEDRFCGEYQYDGFVSHADSTVSCSFVWYNEYTTGYTYDEVKETCDKYAYDMAGFKYKEDVAMFVESAKKYLGKIKDTKAYVRVDGIRTAACQKTPKTAYCMSEKGFTFTGPTPDFSLYKWVTNSSAQHVKGEDCIVMIIDGNAAVKMDVRACTDTVMHARIFICSLLRKK
;
A
#
# COMPACT_ATOMS: atom_id res chain seq x y z
N MET A 1 9.00 -13.64 8.16
CA MET A 1 8.91 -14.85 9.00
C MET A 1 10.05 -14.81 10.00
N TRP A 2 9.77 -14.98 11.29
CA TRP A 2 10.82 -15.25 12.28
C TRP A 2 10.74 -16.72 12.64
N VAL A 3 11.90 -17.34 12.81
CA VAL A 3 12.01 -18.75 13.19
C VAL A 3 12.79 -18.79 14.50
N HIS A 4 12.11 -19.19 15.57
CA HIS A 4 12.72 -19.39 16.87
C HIS A 4 13.22 -20.82 16.94
N PHE A 5 14.54 -21.01 16.95
CA PHE A 5 15.14 -22.33 17.08
C PHE A 5 15.38 -22.63 18.56
N ASN A 6 14.88 -23.78 19.00
CA ASN A 6 15.11 -24.33 20.32
C ASN A 6 15.97 -25.60 20.14
N ILE A 7 17.22 -25.51 20.60
CA ILE A 7 18.20 -26.60 20.50
C ILE A 7 18.45 -27.13 21.91
N TYR A 8 18.24 -28.44 22.10
CA TYR A 8 18.38 -29.06 23.41
C TYR A 8 18.93 -30.49 23.29
N TYR A 9 19.64 -30.94 24.33
CA TYR A 9 20.29 -32.25 24.37
C TYR A 9 19.55 -33.18 25.34
N THR A 10 19.08 -34.32 24.85
CA THR A 10 18.38 -35.33 25.67
C THR A 10 18.84 -36.72 25.27
N GLU A 11 19.15 -37.56 26.25
CA GLU A 11 19.46 -38.99 26.04
C GLU A 11 20.54 -39.24 24.97
N GLY A 12 21.67 -38.56 25.08
CA GLY A 12 22.76 -38.77 24.13
C GLY A 12 22.60 -38.05 22.78
N THR A 13 21.43 -37.45 22.50
CA THR A 13 21.06 -36.93 21.18
C THR A 13 20.75 -35.43 21.23
N TRP A 14 21.26 -34.68 20.25
CA TRP A 14 20.84 -33.30 20.01
C TRP A 14 19.49 -33.28 19.29
N LYS A 15 18.54 -32.54 19.86
CA LYS A 15 17.22 -32.28 19.27
C LYS A 15 17.11 -30.80 18.92
N LEU A 16 16.41 -30.55 17.83
CA LEU A 16 16.06 -29.21 17.36
C LEU A 16 14.56 -29.20 17.13
N ASN A 17 13.86 -28.27 17.77
CA ASN A 17 12.52 -27.85 17.37
C ASN A 17 12.56 -26.37 17.01
N TYR A 18 11.55 -25.93 16.27
CA TYR A 18 11.42 -24.53 15.90
C TYR A 18 9.97 -24.08 16.00
N GLU A 19 9.78 -22.79 16.24
CA GLU A 19 8.49 -22.12 16.17
C GLU A 19 8.56 -20.99 15.13
N GLU A 20 7.54 -20.87 14.29
CA GLU A 20 7.46 -19.84 13.26
C GLU A 20 6.47 -18.76 13.66
N ASP A 21 6.94 -17.51 13.77
CA ASP A 21 6.06 -16.35 13.84
C ASP A 21 5.81 -15.78 12.45
N ARG A 22 4.56 -15.97 11.98
CA ARG A 22 4.07 -15.46 10.70
C ARG A 22 3.38 -14.10 10.86
N PHE A 23 4.19 -13.06 11.01
CA PHE A 23 3.70 -11.67 11.14
C PHE A 23 2.92 -11.16 9.92
N CYS A 24 3.23 -11.66 8.72
CA CYS A 24 2.56 -11.28 7.48
C CYS A 24 1.39 -12.21 7.11
N GLY A 25 0.78 -12.87 8.10
CA GLY A 25 -0.29 -13.83 7.85
C GLY A 25 0.16 -15.10 7.13
N GLU A 26 -0.80 -15.85 6.59
CA GLU A 26 -0.57 -17.17 5.97
C GLU A 26 -0.17 -17.10 4.49
N TYR A 27 -0.33 -15.94 3.84
CA TYR A 27 -0.12 -15.76 2.40
C TYR A 27 1.31 -15.28 2.07
N GLN A 28 1.74 -15.54 0.83
CA GLN A 28 3.05 -15.11 0.34
C GLN A 28 3.07 -13.62 -0.01
N TYR A 29 3.84 -12.83 0.75
CA TYR A 29 3.95 -11.37 0.58
C TYR A 29 5.00 -10.98 -0.47
N ASP A 30 4.80 -9.83 -1.11
CA ASP A 30 5.72 -9.23 -2.09
C ASP A 30 6.80 -8.36 -1.44
N GLY A 31 6.51 -7.83 -0.25
CA GLY A 31 7.38 -6.95 0.49
C GLY A 31 7.19 -7.11 1.98
N PHE A 32 8.27 -6.88 2.72
CA PHE A 32 8.28 -6.91 4.18
C PHE A 32 9.29 -5.88 4.68
N VAL A 33 8.92 -5.14 5.71
CA VAL A 33 9.84 -4.26 6.41
C VAL A 33 9.51 -4.17 7.90
N SER A 34 10.57 -4.05 8.70
CA SER A 34 10.49 -3.89 10.15
C SER A 34 10.72 -2.43 10.52
N HIS A 35 10.00 -1.96 11.54
CA HIS A 35 10.15 -0.60 12.07
C HIS A 35 10.81 -0.60 13.45
N ALA A 36 11.28 0.57 13.85
CA ALA A 36 11.95 0.78 15.13
C ALA A 36 11.01 0.63 16.35
N ASP A 37 9.71 0.81 16.17
CA ASP A 37 8.69 0.67 17.22
C ASP A 37 8.17 -0.77 17.39
N SER A 38 8.92 -1.74 16.87
CA SER A 38 8.56 -3.16 16.87
C SER A 38 7.26 -3.45 16.12
N THR A 39 6.89 -2.63 15.15
CA THR A 39 5.90 -3.00 14.14
C THR A 39 6.55 -3.54 12.87
N VAL A 40 5.74 -4.19 12.05
CA VAL A 40 6.09 -4.80 10.78
C VAL A 40 5.02 -4.41 9.76
N SER A 41 5.46 -3.92 8.62
CA SER A 41 4.64 -3.81 7.42
C SER A 41 4.90 -4.98 6.48
N CYS A 42 3.83 -5.51 5.91
CA CYS A 42 3.86 -6.48 4.83
C CYS A 42 3.04 -5.95 3.66
N SER A 43 3.46 -6.25 2.43
CA SER A 43 2.74 -5.83 1.22
C SER A 43 2.41 -7.01 0.32
N PHE A 44 1.27 -6.91 -0.35
CA PHE A 44 0.84 -7.80 -1.41
C PHE A 44 0.42 -6.94 -2.59
N VAL A 45 0.91 -7.28 -3.78
CA VAL A 45 0.65 -6.50 -4.97
C VAL A 45 -0.12 -7.34 -5.97
N TRP A 46 -1.23 -6.78 -6.43
CA TRP A 46 -1.98 -7.32 -7.55
C TRP A 46 -1.79 -6.41 -8.75
N TYR A 47 -1.90 -7.03 -9.92
CA TYR A 47 -1.73 -6.34 -11.18
C TYR A 47 -2.63 -6.96 -12.25
N ASN A 48 -2.97 -6.15 -13.25
CA ASN A 48 -3.75 -6.56 -14.40
C ASN A 48 -2.95 -6.38 -15.69
N GLU A 49 -2.64 -7.48 -16.38
CA GLU A 49 -1.93 -7.47 -17.67
C GLU A 49 -2.78 -6.95 -18.83
N TYR A 50 -4.10 -6.85 -18.65
CA TYR A 50 -5.03 -6.21 -19.59
C TYR A 50 -5.13 -4.71 -19.33
N THR A 51 -5.80 -3.99 -20.25
CA THR A 51 -5.88 -2.53 -20.22
C THR A 51 -6.82 -1.98 -19.14
N THR A 52 -7.63 -2.80 -18.47
CA THR A 52 -8.56 -2.34 -17.43
C THR A 52 -7.85 -2.11 -16.11
N GLY A 53 -8.22 -1.04 -15.42
CA GLY A 53 -7.73 -0.70 -14.09
C GLY A 53 -8.66 -1.21 -13.00
N TYR A 54 -8.17 -1.18 -11.76
CA TYR A 54 -8.98 -1.49 -10.59
C TYR A 54 -9.64 -0.23 -10.02
N THR A 55 -10.91 -0.35 -9.65
CA THR A 55 -11.62 0.65 -8.86
C THR A 55 -11.17 0.60 -7.39
N TYR A 56 -11.40 1.67 -6.64
CA TYR A 56 -11.10 1.72 -5.21
C TYR A 56 -11.87 0.64 -4.42
N ASP A 57 -13.14 0.45 -4.74
CA ASP A 57 -14.00 -0.51 -4.04
C ASP A 57 -13.59 -1.97 -4.31
N GLU A 58 -13.23 -2.31 -5.55
CA GLU A 58 -12.70 -3.65 -5.88
C GLU A 58 -11.40 -3.95 -5.13
N VAL A 59 -10.51 -2.95 -5.03
CA VAL A 59 -9.27 -3.07 -4.28
C VAL A 59 -9.56 -3.26 -2.80
N LYS A 60 -10.44 -2.44 -2.23
CA LYS A 60 -10.86 -2.55 -0.83
C LYS A 60 -11.41 -3.94 -0.54
N GLU A 61 -12.38 -4.40 -1.33
CA GLU A 61 -12.98 -5.73 -1.17
C GLU A 61 -11.93 -6.84 -1.25
N THR A 62 -10.98 -6.71 -2.18
CA THR A 62 -9.90 -7.68 -2.32
C THR A 62 -8.98 -7.68 -1.10
N CYS A 63 -8.54 -6.51 -0.62
CA CYS A 63 -7.69 -6.43 0.59
C CYS A 63 -8.43 -6.99 1.81
N ASP A 64 -9.67 -6.58 2.03
CA ASP A 64 -10.52 -7.04 3.14
C ASP A 64 -10.66 -8.58 3.12
N LYS A 65 -10.89 -9.16 1.93
CA LYS A 65 -11.04 -10.61 1.75
C LYS A 65 -9.84 -11.41 2.25
N TYR A 66 -8.63 -10.85 2.15
CA TYR A 66 -7.41 -11.48 2.62
C TYR A 66 -7.02 -11.04 4.05
N ALA A 67 -7.87 -10.27 4.74
CA ALA A 67 -7.59 -9.66 6.05
C ALA A 67 -6.38 -8.69 6.03
N TYR A 68 -6.30 -7.90 4.96
CA TYR A 68 -5.36 -6.78 4.78
C TYR A 68 -6.13 -5.48 4.60
N ASP A 69 -5.46 -4.37 4.82
CA ASP A 69 -5.94 -3.04 4.44
C ASP A 69 -5.35 -2.63 3.10
N MET A 70 -5.82 -1.53 2.51
CA MET A 70 -5.13 -0.90 1.38
C MET A 70 -3.84 -0.22 1.88
N ALA A 71 -2.81 -0.13 1.03
CA ALA A 71 -1.52 0.42 1.45
C ALA A 71 -1.52 1.94 1.61
N GLY A 72 -0.93 2.44 2.68
CA GLY A 72 -0.56 3.84 2.89
C GLY A 72 0.80 3.95 3.56
N PHE A 73 1.58 5.01 3.29
CA PHE A 73 2.92 5.13 3.88
C PHE A 73 2.82 5.65 5.29
N LYS A 74 3.03 4.79 6.29
CA LYS A 74 3.04 5.18 7.70
C LYS A 74 4.45 5.50 8.18
N TYR A 75 5.41 4.70 7.75
CA TYR A 75 6.81 4.81 8.09
C TYR A 75 7.64 5.14 6.84
N LYS A 76 8.79 5.80 7.03
CA LYS A 76 9.70 6.09 5.91
C LYS A 76 10.19 4.81 5.22
N GLU A 77 10.32 3.74 5.98
CA GLU A 77 10.73 2.42 5.52
C GLU A 77 9.68 1.77 4.59
N ASP A 78 8.39 2.04 4.82
CA ASP A 78 7.29 1.57 3.97
C ASP A 78 7.41 2.08 2.53
N VAL A 79 7.89 3.33 2.37
CA VAL A 79 7.98 3.97 1.06
C VAL A 79 8.85 3.16 0.12
N ALA A 80 10.04 2.74 0.59
CA ALA A 80 10.94 1.94 -0.23
C ALA A 80 10.33 0.58 -0.59
N MET A 81 9.78 -0.11 0.42
CA MET A 81 9.15 -1.42 0.23
C MET A 81 8.01 -1.36 -0.79
N PHE A 82 7.02 -0.47 -0.62
CA PHE A 82 5.87 -0.39 -1.51
C PHE A 82 6.26 0.04 -2.93
N VAL A 83 7.21 0.95 -3.07
CA VAL A 83 7.70 1.41 -4.39
C VAL A 83 8.42 0.27 -5.11
N GLU A 84 9.30 -0.47 -4.44
CA GLU A 84 10.00 -1.61 -5.03
C GLU A 84 9.04 -2.72 -5.42
N SER A 85 8.11 -3.08 -4.52
CA SER A 85 7.08 -4.08 -4.79
C SER A 85 6.27 -3.67 -6.03
N ALA A 86 5.80 -2.43 -6.14
CA ALA A 86 5.00 -2.02 -7.29
C ALA A 86 5.82 -1.85 -8.60
N LYS A 87 7.09 -1.41 -8.52
CA LYS A 87 7.98 -1.33 -9.69
C LYS A 87 8.25 -2.70 -10.32
N LYS A 88 8.33 -3.77 -9.52
CA LYS A 88 8.44 -5.16 -10.01
C LYS A 88 7.29 -5.51 -10.97
N TYR A 89 6.09 -4.97 -10.74
CA TYR A 89 4.90 -5.25 -11.54
C TYR A 89 4.71 -4.31 -12.72
N LEU A 90 5.39 -3.16 -12.75
CA LEU A 90 5.40 -2.26 -13.90
C LEU A 90 5.87 -2.98 -15.19
N GLY A 91 6.94 -3.79 -15.08
CA GLY A 91 7.41 -4.61 -16.19
C GLY A 91 6.44 -5.74 -16.59
N LYS A 92 5.59 -6.20 -15.67
CA LYS A 92 4.60 -7.26 -15.94
C LYS A 92 3.41 -6.75 -16.74
N ILE A 93 2.95 -5.54 -16.45
CA ILE A 93 1.88 -4.88 -17.20
C ILE A 93 2.36 -4.27 -18.53
N LYS A 94 3.65 -4.45 -18.86
CA LYS A 94 4.32 -3.98 -20.09
C LYS A 94 4.17 -2.47 -20.30
N ASP A 95 4.27 -1.71 -19.22
CA ASP A 95 4.18 -0.26 -19.23
C ASP A 95 5.47 0.36 -18.69
N THR A 96 5.72 1.63 -19.03
CA THR A 96 6.81 2.44 -18.46
C THR A 96 6.29 3.36 -17.37
N LYS A 97 4.98 3.58 -17.31
CA LYS A 97 4.32 4.40 -16.31
C LYS A 97 3.00 3.77 -15.86
N ALA A 98 2.74 3.77 -14.57
CA ALA A 98 1.50 3.22 -14.03
C ALA A 98 0.95 4.06 -12.88
N TYR A 99 -0.38 4.04 -12.79
CA TYR A 99 -1.11 4.43 -11.59
C TYR A 99 -1.31 3.20 -10.74
N VAL A 100 -1.09 3.35 -9.44
CA VAL A 100 -1.22 2.29 -8.45
C VAL A 100 -2.28 2.73 -7.44
N ARG A 101 -3.31 1.90 -7.24
CA ARG A 101 -4.29 2.13 -6.18
C ARG A 101 -3.64 1.90 -4.83
N VAL A 102 -3.82 2.89 -3.97
CA VAL A 102 -3.36 2.94 -2.59
C VAL A 102 -4.50 3.52 -1.76
N ASP A 103 -4.37 3.45 -0.44
CA ASP A 103 -5.43 3.86 0.46
C ASP A 103 -5.65 5.38 0.48
N GLY A 104 -6.89 5.76 0.78
CA GLY A 104 -7.33 7.14 0.93
C GLY A 104 -8.39 7.53 -0.09
N ILE A 105 -9.61 7.74 0.40
CA ILE A 105 -10.69 8.42 -0.33
C ILE A 105 -11.09 9.67 0.45
N ARG A 106 -11.33 10.80 -0.22
CA ARG A 106 -11.78 12.01 0.48
C ARG A 106 -13.08 11.73 1.24
N THR A 107 -13.17 12.30 2.44
CA THR A 107 -14.43 12.38 3.17
C THR A 107 -15.48 13.15 2.38
N ALA A 108 -16.77 12.88 2.60
CA ALA A 108 -17.86 13.54 1.90
C ALA A 108 -17.84 15.08 2.01
N ALA A 109 -17.33 15.63 3.12
CA ALA A 109 -17.13 17.07 3.26
C ALA A 109 -16.00 17.58 2.35
N CYS A 110 -14.89 16.85 2.29
CA CYS A 110 -13.72 17.23 1.49
C CYS A 110 -13.88 17.00 -0.01
N GLN A 111 -14.79 16.13 -0.43
CA GLN A 111 -15.20 16.03 -1.84
C GLN A 111 -15.83 17.34 -2.34
N LYS A 112 -16.54 18.07 -1.46
CA LYS A 112 -17.20 19.34 -1.80
C LYS A 112 -16.24 20.53 -1.74
N THR A 113 -15.33 20.54 -0.77
CA THR A 113 -14.40 21.66 -0.51
C THR A 113 -12.95 21.17 -0.31
N PRO A 114 -12.29 20.63 -1.34
CA PRO A 114 -11.01 19.92 -1.20
C PRO A 114 -9.83 20.82 -0.82
N LYS A 115 -9.93 22.13 -1.05
CA LYS A 115 -8.83 23.10 -0.91
C LYS A 115 -8.64 23.65 0.51
N THR A 116 -9.45 23.24 1.49
CA THR A 116 -9.25 23.67 2.88
C THR A 116 -8.02 22.99 3.49
N ALA A 117 -7.37 23.62 4.47
CA ALA A 117 -6.23 23.01 5.15
C ALA A 117 -6.57 21.63 5.77
N TYR A 118 -7.78 21.49 6.30
CA TYR A 118 -8.30 20.22 6.80
C TYR A 118 -8.33 19.16 5.69
N CYS A 119 -8.89 19.50 4.52
CA CYS A 119 -9.01 18.59 3.38
C CYS A 119 -7.71 18.31 2.63
N MET A 120 -6.67 19.12 2.87
CA MET A 120 -5.31 18.88 2.40
C MET A 120 -4.46 18.02 3.37
N SER A 121 -5.00 17.68 4.54
CA SER A 121 -4.34 16.80 5.51
C SER A 121 -4.91 15.38 5.43
N GLU A 122 -4.28 14.46 6.16
CA GLU A 122 -4.76 13.10 6.38
C GLU A 122 -6.22 13.08 6.86
N LYS A 123 -6.62 14.06 7.68
CA LYS A 123 -7.99 14.18 8.23
C LYS A 123 -9.05 14.43 7.15
N GLY A 124 -8.62 14.86 5.97
CA GLY A 124 -9.49 15.06 4.81
C GLY A 124 -9.95 13.77 4.16
N PHE A 125 -9.37 12.63 4.53
CA PHE A 125 -9.53 11.34 3.89
C PHE A 125 -9.97 10.27 4.88
N THR A 126 -10.67 9.28 4.37
CA THR A 126 -10.94 8.00 5.04
C THR A 126 -9.94 6.99 4.53
N PHE A 127 -9.40 6.19 5.44
CA PHE A 127 -8.47 5.10 5.16
C PHE A 127 -9.08 3.80 5.68
N THR A 128 -8.79 2.71 4.97
CA THR A 128 -9.08 1.34 5.41
C THR A 128 -8.08 0.88 6.47
N GLY A 129 -6.81 1.26 6.33
CA GLY A 129 -5.73 0.90 7.24
C GLY A 129 -5.25 2.04 8.13
N PRO A 130 -4.07 1.89 8.75
CA PRO A 130 -3.44 2.92 9.55
C PRO A 130 -3.33 4.24 8.78
N THR A 131 -3.67 5.35 9.43
CA THR A 131 -3.58 6.67 8.81
C THR A 131 -2.14 6.95 8.36
N PRO A 132 -1.88 7.13 7.05
CA PRO A 132 -0.55 7.40 6.52
C PRO A 132 -0.01 8.75 7.00
N ASP A 133 1.28 8.97 6.83
CA ASP A 133 1.94 10.26 7.06
C ASP A 133 2.14 10.98 5.71
N PHE A 134 1.39 12.06 5.47
CA PHE A 134 1.47 12.79 4.20
C PHE A 134 2.81 13.54 4.05
N SER A 135 3.63 13.69 5.10
CA SER A 135 4.99 14.22 4.95
C SER A 135 5.90 13.28 4.13
N LEU A 136 5.54 11.99 4.05
CA LEU A 136 6.21 11.00 3.22
C LEU A 136 5.74 11.05 1.75
N TYR A 137 4.63 11.76 1.47
CA TYR A 137 3.98 11.78 0.17
C TYR A 137 4.56 12.90 -0.69
N LYS A 138 5.21 12.54 -1.79
CA LYS A 138 5.66 13.51 -2.81
C LYS A 138 4.52 13.80 -3.78
N TRP A 139 3.67 14.74 -3.42
CA TRP A 139 2.53 15.11 -4.27
C TRP A 139 2.95 15.72 -5.61
N VAL A 140 2.22 15.43 -6.68
CA VAL A 140 2.38 16.11 -7.99
C VAL A 140 2.13 17.61 -7.85
N THR A 141 1.13 17.99 -7.07
CA THR A 141 0.82 19.38 -6.74
C THR A 141 0.54 19.51 -5.25
N ASN A 142 -0.53 18.88 -4.77
CA ASN A 142 -0.85 18.67 -3.36
C ASN A 142 -2.03 17.69 -3.26
N SER A 143 -2.39 17.32 -2.03
CA SER A 143 -3.52 16.44 -1.72
C SER A 143 -4.90 17.03 -2.05
N SER A 144 -5.05 18.32 -2.35
CA SER A 144 -6.32 18.91 -2.86
C SER A 144 -6.48 18.86 -4.37
N ALA A 145 -5.44 18.40 -5.09
CA ALA A 145 -5.48 18.34 -6.54
C ALA A 145 -6.66 17.49 -7.04
N GLN A 146 -7.22 17.92 -8.16
CA GLN A 146 -8.23 17.21 -8.94
C GLN A 146 -7.93 17.55 -10.39
N HIS A 147 -7.66 16.54 -11.22
CA HIS A 147 -7.54 16.77 -12.66
C HIS A 147 -8.92 16.97 -13.28
N VAL A 148 -9.91 16.22 -12.79
CA VAL A 148 -11.33 16.42 -13.06
C VAL A 148 -12.09 16.51 -11.73
N LYS A 149 -13.12 17.37 -11.67
CA LYS A 149 -13.96 17.48 -10.48
C LYS A 149 -14.60 16.12 -10.14
N GLY A 150 -14.50 15.70 -8.88
CA GLY A 150 -14.99 14.39 -8.41
C GLY A 150 -13.92 13.30 -8.39
N GLU A 151 -12.67 13.64 -8.69
CA GLU A 151 -11.53 12.79 -8.40
C GLU A 151 -11.13 12.92 -6.92
N ASP A 152 -11.26 11.82 -6.17
CA ASP A 152 -11.22 11.85 -4.71
C ASP A 152 -10.40 10.73 -4.07
N CYS A 153 -9.82 9.83 -4.87
CA CYS A 153 -9.00 8.72 -4.38
C CYS A 153 -7.51 8.96 -4.60
N ILE A 154 -6.71 8.67 -3.59
CA ILE A 154 -5.26 8.77 -3.69
C ILE A 154 -4.74 7.67 -4.62
N VAL A 155 -3.80 8.04 -5.48
CA VAL A 155 -3.05 7.11 -6.31
C VAL A 155 -1.57 7.39 -6.18
N MET A 156 -0.78 6.32 -6.29
CA MET A 156 0.66 6.40 -6.43
C MET A 156 1.01 6.31 -7.91
N ILE A 157 1.94 7.15 -8.38
CA ILE A 157 2.40 7.21 -9.76
C ILE A 157 3.83 6.70 -9.81
N ILE A 158 4.03 5.63 -10.57
CA ILE A 158 5.35 5.08 -10.87
C ILE A 158 5.67 5.40 -12.32
N ASP A 159 6.86 5.94 -12.56
CA ASP A 159 7.33 6.37 -13.88
C ASP A 159 8.78 5.91 -14.06
N GLY A 160 8.95 4.66 -14.49
CA GLY A 160 10.24 3.97 -14.58
C GLY A 160 11.11 4.14 -13.34
N ASN A 161 12.27 4.78 -13.53
CA ASN A 161 13.26 5.03 -12.47
C ASN A 161 13.06 6.36 -11.73
N ALA A 162 12.08 7.18 -12.10
CA ALA A 162 11.80 8.43 -11.42
C ALA A 162 11.38 8.19 -9.96
N ALA A 163 11.50 9.25 -9.15
CA ALA A 163 10.93 9.26 -7.81
C ALA A 163 9.41 9.11 -7.90
N VAL A 164 8.86 8.25 -7.06
CA VAL A 164 7.42 8.04 -6.97
C VAL A 164 6.72 9.35 -6.59
N LYS A 165 5.52 9.56 -7.13
CA LYS A 165 4.67 10.70 -6.80
C LYS A 165 3.29 10.24 -6.36
N MET A 166 2.62 11.09 -5.59
CA MET A 166 1.24 10.89 -5.17
C MET A 166 0.33 11.89 -5.86
N ASP A 167 -0.89 11.49 -6.16
CA ASP A 167 -1.89 12.34 -6.77
C ASP A 167 -3.29 11.92 -6.31
N VAL A 168 -4.31 12.71 -6.64
CA VAL A 168 -5.71 12.35 -6.41
C VAL A 168 -6.41 12.20 -7.75
N ARG A 169 -7.00 11.02 -7.98
CA ARG A 169 -7.65 10.62 -9.23
C ARG A 169 -9.01 9.99 -8.97
N ALA A 170 -9.74 9.72 -10.05
CA ALA A 170 -11.05 9.08 -9.97
C ALA A 170 -10.98 7.77 -9.19
N CYS A 171 -11.97 7.50 -8.34
CA CYS A 171 -12.05 6.24 -7.59
C CYS A 171 -12.45 5.05 -8.47
N THR A 172 -13.07 5.31 -9.61
CA THR A 172 -13.46 4.29 -10.60
C THR A 172 -12.36 4.06 -11.63
N ASP A 173 -12.52 3.02 -12.45
CA ASP A 173 -11.67 2.84 -13.62
C ASP A 173 -12.01 3.91 -14.66
N THR A 174 -10.99 4.64 -15.11
CA THR A 174 -11.11 5.75 -16.05
C THR A 174 -9.97 5.67 -17.05
N VAL A 175 -9.77 6.69 -17.88
CA VAL A 175 -8.68 6.74 -18.89
C VAL A 175 -7.30 6.47 -18.27
N MET A 176 -7.09 6.82 -17.01
CA MET A 176 -5.87 6.51 -16.26
C MET A 176 -6.08 5.25 -15.44
N HIS A 177 -5.96 4.11 -16.13
CA HIS A 177 -6.17 2.79 -15.54
C HIS A 177 -5.14 2.52 -14.43
N ALA A 178 -5.63 2.38 -13.21
CA ALA A 178 -4.80 1.93 -12.09
C ALA A 178 -4.69 0.41 -12.12
N ARG A 179 -3.77 -0.09 -12.95
CA ARG A 179 -3.62 -1.53 -13.26
C ARG A 179 -2.84 -2.30 -12.20
N ILE A 180 -2.40 -1.63 -11.13
CA ILE A 180 -1.67 -2.20 -10.01
C ILE A 180 -2.36 -1.69 -8.74
N PHE A 181 -2.44 -2.53 -7.71
CA PHE A 181 -2.82 -2.08 -6.37
C PHE A 181 -2.02 -2.81 -5.30
N ILE A 182 -1.94 -2.20 -4.13
CA ILE A 182 -1.19 -2.74 -3.00
C ILE A 182 -2.12 -2.88 -1.79
N CYS A 183 -2.22 -4.09 -1.26
CA CYS A 183 -2.72 -4.31 0.09
C CYS A 183 -1.55 -4.36 1.07
N SER A 184 -1.78 -3.91 2.28
CA SER A 184 -0.79 -3.88 3.34
C SER A 184 -1.34 -4.37 4.66
N LEU A 185 -0.44 -4.88 5.49
CA LEU A 185 -0.73 -5.26 6.85
C LEU A 185 0.33 -4.67 7.76
N LEU A 186 -0.10 -3.85 8.72
CA LEU A 186 0.75 -3.35 9.80
C LEU A 186 0.43 -4.12 11.07
N ARG A 187 1.41 -4.86 11.60
CA ARG A 187 1.27 -5.61 12.85
C ARG A 187 2.38 -5.32 13.83
N LYS A 188 2.07 -5.49 15.11
CA LYS A 188 3.08 -5.51 16.17
C LYS A 188 3.82 -6.86 16.12
N LYS A 189 5.13 -6.82 16.32
CA LYS A 189 5.96 -8.00 16.60
C LYS A 189 5.62 -8.60 17.95
#